data_AF-A0A2G9TH06-F1
#
_entry.id   AF-A0A2G9TH06-F1
#
_cell.length_a   1.000
_cell.length_b   1.000
_cell.length_c   1.000
_cell.angle_alpha   90.00
_cell.angle_beta   90.00
_cell.angle_gamma   90.00
#
_symmetry.space_group_name_H-M   'P 1'
#
loop_
_entity.id
_entity.type
_entity.pdbx_description
1 polymer ?
#
loop_
_entity_poly.entity_id
_entity_poly.type
_entity_poly.pdbx_seq_one_letter_code
_entity_poly.pdbx_strand_id
1 'polypeptide(L)' 'MLMTGRLTIASVFRVYRPTDICDIGLLCDLIWSDPSSACSMFDPSPRGVSSVFGKQAVNNFCTKMHVDLICRAHQCVMDG' A
#
# COMPACT_ATOMS: atom_id res chain seq x y z
N MET A 1 3.04 4.42 -11.35
CA MET A 1 3.24 3.02 -10.93
C MET A 1 4.37 2.98 -9.89
N LEU A 2 4.10 3.38 -8.65
CA LEU A 2 5.13 3.76 -7.66
C LEU A 2 5.38 2.74 -6.54
N MET A 3 4.65 1.62 -6.48
CA MET A 3 4.78 0.64 -5.39
C MET A 3 5.62 -0.61 -5.68
N THR A 4 6.22 -0.76 -6.88
CA THR A 4 6.83 -2.04 -7.30
C THR A 4 8.25 -2.35 -6.77
N GLY A 5 8.67 -1.81 -5.62
CA GLY A 5 9.86 -2.38 -4.94
C GLY A 5 10.68 -1.50 -4.01
N ARG A 6 10.39 -0.21 -3.86
CA ARG A 6 11.21 0.71 -3.03
C ARG A 6 10.71 0.94 -1.61
N LEU A 7 9.52 0.45 -1.25
CA LEU A 7 9.01 0.59 0.11
C LEU A 7 9.89 -0.18 1.10
N THR A 8 10.33 0.49 2.14
CA THR A 8 11.02 -0.08 3.31
C THR A 8 10.46 0.56 4.58
N ILE A 9 10.64 -0.10 5.73
CA ILE A 9 10.23 0.47 7.02
C ILE A 9 11.03 1.76 7.28
N ALA A 10 12.31 1.77 6.91
CA ALA A 10 13.17 2.94 7.02
C ALA A 10 12.66 4.15 6.22
N SER A 11 12.06 3.94 5.03
CA SER A 11 11.49 5.06 4.27
C SER A 11 10.30 5.71 4.97
N VAL A 12 9.53 4.95 5.75
CA VAL A 12 8.41 5.49 6.55
C VAL A 12 8.94 6.37 7.69
N PHE A 13 9.98 5.92 8.39
CA PHE A 13 10.59 6.70 9.49
C PHE A 13 11.30 7.97 9.04
N ARG A 14 11.64 8.09 7.75
CA ARG A 14 12.29 9.27 7.17
C ARG A 14 11.31 10.33 6.68
N VAL A 15 10.00 10.09 6.80
CA VAL A 15 8.98 11.10 6.47
C VAL A 15 9.07 12.24 7.49
N TYR A 16 9.43 13.42 7.01
CA TYR A 16 9.42 14.64 7.82
C TYR A 16 7.98 15.00 8.21
N ARG A 17 7.80 15.48 9.44
CA ARG A 17 6.50 15.90 9.96
C ARG A 17 6.64 17.30 10.60
N PRO A 18 5.67 18.22 10.39
CA PRO A 18 4.42 18.05 9.65
C PRO A 18 4.63 17.98 8.13
N THR A 19 3.73 17.30 7.42
CA THR A 19 3.73 17.22 5.95
C THR A 19 2.30 17.02 5.47
N ASP A 20 1.97 17.64 4.33
CA ASP A 20 0.73 17.35 3.63
C ASP A 20 0.83 16.03 2.88
N ILE A 21 -0.31 15.40 2.64
CA ILE A 21 -0.38 14.19 1.83
C ILE A 21 -0.37 14.62 0.36
N CYS A 22 0.74 14.37 -0.34
CA CYS A 22 0.82 14.58 -1.78
C CYS A 22 -0.10 13.59 -2.53
N ASP A 23 -0.61 13.98 -3.71
CA ASP A 23 -1.45 13.11 -4.57
C ASP A 23 -0.70 11.91 -5.17
N ILE A 24 0.63 11.91 -5.07
CA ILE A 24 1.51 10.85 -5.58
C ILE A 24 2.60 10.48 -4.57
N GLY A 25 3.09 9.25 -4.67
CA GLY A 25 4.24 8.77 -3.91
C GLY A 25 3.87 8.01 -2.65
N LEU A 26 4.88 7.85 -1.78
CA LEU A 26 4.84 6.92 -0.65
C LEU A 26 3.63 7.12 0.27
N LEU A 27 3.37 8.36 0.70
CA LEU A 27 2.29 8.66 1.63
C LEU A 27 0.92 8.44 1.00
N CYS A 28 0.75 8.83 -0.28
CA CYS A 28 -0.46 8.56 -1.04
C CYS A 28 -0.74 7.06 -1.07
N ASP A 29 0.25 6.26 -1.45
CA ASP A 29 0.08 4.82 -1.59
C ASP A 29 -0.13 4.10 -0.25
N LEU A 30 0.48 4.57 0.84
CA LEU A 30 0.24 4.03 2.18
C LEU A 30 -1.20 4.27 2.67
N ILE A 31 -1.84 5.36 2.22
CA ILE A 31 -3.15 5.80 2.73
C ILE A 31 -4.29 5.30 1.83
N TRP A 32 -4.09 5.30 0.51
CA TRP A 32 -5.16 5.13 -0.49
C TRP A 32 -5.14 3.81 -1.26
N SER A 33 -4.11 2.97 -1.09
CA SER A 33 -4.06 1.67 -1.77
C SER A 33 -5.03 0.66 -1.15
N ASP A 34 -5.49 -0.30 -1.96
CA ASP A 34 -6.48 -1.32 -1.54
C ASP A 34 -6.08 -2.73 -2.00
N PRO A 35 -6.38 -3.78 -1.23
CA PRO A 35 -6.24 -5.15 -1.71
C PRO A 35 -7.25 -5.45 -2.84
N SER A 36 -6.86 -6.29 -3.79
CA SER A 36 -7.74 -6.78 -4.86
C SER A 36 -7.44 -8.23 -5.20
N SER A 37 -8.49 -9.03 -5.42
CA SER A 37 -8.39 -10.39 -5.95
C SER A 37 -8.25 -10.43 -7.48
N ALA A 38 -8.43 -9.30 -8.15
CA ALA A 38 -8.38 -9.20 -9.62
C ALA A 38 -6.96 -9.06 -10.17
N CYS A 39 -5.96 -8.76 -9.33
CA CYS A 39 -4.56 -8.60 -9.73
C CYS A 39 -3.63 -9.50 -8.90
N SER A 40 -2.49 -9.90 -9.48
CA SER A 40 -1.48 -10.68 -8.76
C SER A 40 -0.54 -9.78 -7.95
N MET A 41 -0.06 -8.71 -8.59
CA MET A 41 0.91 -7.76 -8.04
C MET A 41 0.27 -6.40 -7.79
N PHE A 42 0.26 -5.49 -8.77
CA PHE A 42 -0.28 -4.14 -8.62
C PHE A 42 -0.99 -3.71 -9.91
N ASP A 43 -2.13 -3.03 -9.77
CA ASP A 43 -2.87 -2.42 -10.88
C ASP A 43 -3.39 -1.02 -10.49
N PRO A 44 -3.75 -0.16 -11.46
CA PRO A 44 -4.36 1.14 -11.16
C PRO A 44 -5.63 1.00 -10.31
N SER A 45 -5.77 1.89 -9.33
CA SER A 45 -6.95 1.87 -8.46
C SER A 45 -8.19 2.39 -9.19
N PRO A 46 -9.36 1.73 -9.05
CA PRO A 46 -10.62 2.24 -9.57
C PRO A 46 -11.08 3.51 -8.84
N ARG A 47 -10.44 3.89 -7.72
CA ARG A 47 -10.71 5.15 -7.00
C ARG A 47 -10.09 6.38 -7.66
N GLY A 48 -9.27 6.19 -8.70
CA GLY A 48 -8.57 7.28 -9.39
C GLY A 48 -7.32 7.79 -8.66
N VAL A 49 -6.95 7.19 -7.53
CA VAL A 49 -5.77 7.54 -6.74
C VAL A 49 -5.05 6.27 -6.27
N SER A 50 -3.72 6.28 -6.28
CA SER A 50 -2.88 5.13 -5.93
C SER A 50 -3.14 3.88 -6.80
N SER A 51 -3.01 2.69 -6.22
CA SER A 51 -3.04 1.38 -6.87
C SER A 51 -3.77 0.36 -6.01
N VAL A 52 -4.31 -0.68 -6.62
CA VAL A 52 -4.70 -1.90 -5.91
C VAL A 52 -3.54 -2.89 -5.89
N PHE A 53 -3.49 -3.75 -4.88
CA PHE A 53 -2.44 -4.77 -4.73
C PHE A 53 -2.99 -6.17 -4.49
N GLY A 54 -2.32 -7.16 -5.08
CA GLY A 54 -2.72 -8.56 -5.04
C GLY A 54 -1.98 -9.40 -4.01
N LYS A 55 -2.36 -10.67 -3.91
CA LYS A 55 -1.77 -11.63 -2.96
C LYS A 55 -0.25 -11.78 -3.10
N GLN A 56 0.28 -11.72 -4.33
CA GLN A 56 1.73 -11.86 -4.54
C GLN A 56 2.49 -10.62 -4.04
N ALA A 57 1.92 -9.42 -4.19
CA ALA A 57 2.50 -8.20 -3.62
C ALA A 57 2.54 -8.26 -2.08
N VAL A 58 1.46 -8.75 -1.45
CA VAL A 58 1.40 -8.95 0.02
C VAL A 58 2.47 -9.94 0.47
N ASN A 59 2.57 -11.11 -0.16
CA ASN A 59 3.57 -12.13 0.22
C ASN A 59 5.00 -11.59 0.08
N ASN A 60 5.29 -10.89 -1.02
CA ASN A 60 6.60 -10.30 -1.26
C ASN A 60 6.93 -9.23 -0.21
N PHE A 61 5.95 -8.40 0.15
CA PHE A 61 6.11 -7.40 1.20
C PHE A 61 6.38 -8.05 2.56
N CYS A 62 5.54 -8.99 3.00
CA CYS A 62 5.70 -9.69 4.27
C CYS A 62 7.07 -10.37 4.38
N THR A 63 7.50 -11.06 3.32
CA THR A 63 8.82 -11.72 3.25
C THR A 63 9.95 -10.71 3.34
N LYS A 64 9.91 -9.65 2.53
CA LYS A 64 10.97 -8.63 2.47
C LYS A 64 11.12 -7.85 3.78
N MET A 65 10.00 -7.68 4.50
CA MET A 65 9.92 -6.82 5.67
C MET A 65 9.97 -7.61 6.98
N HIS A 66 10.03 -8.95 6.91
CA HIS A 66 10.01 -9.86 8.05
C HIS A 66 8.81 -9.62 8.97
N VAL A 67 7.61 -9.53 8.38
CA VAL A 67 6.33 -9.41 9.10
C VAL A 67 5.36 -10.49 8.65
N ASP A 68 4.48 -10.90 9.55
CA ASP A 68 3.54 -12.01 9.28
C ASP A 68 2.21 -11.53 8.70
N LEU A 69 1.78 -10.31 9.05
CA LEU A 69 0.44 -9.80 8.76
C LEU A 69 0.46 -8.31 8.40
N ILE A 70 -0.41 -7.93 7.45
CA ILE A 70 -0.79 -6.54 7.19
C ILE A 70 -2.18 -6.32 7.79
N CYS A 71 -2.26 -5.48 8.82
CA CYS A 71 -3.53 -4.99 9.37
C CYS A 71 -3.82 -3.60 8.79
N ARG A 72 -5.02 -3.38 8.26
CA ARG A 72 -5.37 -2.15 7.53
C ARG A 72 -6.88 -1.85 7.55
N ALA A 73 -7.28 -0.64 7.15
CA ALA A 73 -8.68 -0.15 7.15
C ALA A 73 -9.14 0.28 5.74
N HIS A 74 -9.76 1.45 5.57
CA HIS A 74 -10.15 2.09 4.29
C HIS A 74 -11.31 1.45 3.49
N GLN A 75 -11.43 0.13 3.45
CA GLN A 75 -12.58 -0.55 2.84
C GLN A 75 -13.61 -0.92 3.90
N CYS A 76 -14.87 -0.53 3.69
CA CYS A 76 -15.98 -1.03 4.50
C CYS A 76 -16.19 -2.52 4.19
N VAL A 77 -16.29 -3.34 5.22
CA VAL A 77 -16.59 -4.77 5.12
C VAL A 77 -17.78 -5.09 6.02
N MET A 78 -18.53 -6.13 5.68
CA MET A 78 -19.83 -6.42 6.30
C MET A 78 -19.75 -6.64 7.81
N ASP A 79 -18.69 -7.29 8.29
CA ASP A 79 -18.55 -7.69 9.70
C ASP A 79 -17.44 -6.94 10.46
N GLY A 80 -16.99 -5.80 9.91
CA GLY A 80 -15.94 -4.96 10.50
C GLY A 80 -14.53 -5.36 10.12
#